data_AF-A0AB39QRS9-F1
#
_entry.id   AF-A0AB39QRS9-F1
#
_cell.length_a   1.000
_cell.length_b   1.000
_cell.length_c   1.000
_cell.angle_alpha   90.00
_cell.angle_beta   90.00
_cell.angle_gamma   90.00
#
_symmetry.space_group_name_H-M   'P 1'
#
loop_
_entity.id
_entity.type
_entity.pdbx_description
1 polymer ?
#
loop_
_entity_poly.entity_id
_entity_poly.type
_entity_poly.pdbx_seq_one_letter_code
_entity_poly.pdbx_strand_id
1 'polypeptide(L)'
;MASEEVHAAVGSSDPDDVAVCLGLLLGGSIIYDRRSVGGTYYALIQAHTGLVWAYDDIATCLGHGTYLGVPRLDRQQPPGTYWLVPPRYEGDLCTPRSITALVKRGRSRLAARSEV
;
A
#
# COMPACT_ATOMS: atom_id res chain seq x y z
N MET A 1 4.27 -0.31 2.47
CA MET A 1 3.61 -1.27 3.38
C MET A 1 4.07 -2.65 3.00
N ALA A 2 4.47 -3.47 3.99
CA ALA A 2 4.93 -4.83 3.70
C ALA A 2 3.75 -5.73 3.31
N SER A 3 3.97 -6.68 2.41
CA SER A 3 2.88 -7.55 1.95
C SER A 3 2.25 -8.36 3.08
N GLU A 4 3.05 -8.81 4.04
CA GLU A 4 2.56 -9.56 5.21
C GLU A 4 1.55 -8.75 6.04
N GLU A 5 1.81 -7.46 6.26
CA GLU A 5 0.93 -6.56 7.01
C GLU A 5 -0.38 -6.35 6.25
N VAL A 6 -0.29 -6.15 4.93
CA VAL A 6 -1.44 -5.95 4.05
C VAL A 6 -2.30 -7.22 4.00
N HIS A 7 -1.68 -8.38 3.77
CA HIS A 7 -2.40 -9.67 3.71
C HIS A 7 -3.02 -10.02 5.05
N ALA A 8 -2.35 -9.75 6.17
CA ALA A 8 -2.94 -9.91 7.49
C ALA A 8 -4.12 -8.95 7.70
N ALA A 9 -4.00 -7.67 7.30
CA ALA A 9 -5.06 -6.67 7.44
C ALA A 9 -6.30 -7.01 6.60
N VAL A 10 -6.10 -7.51 5.38
CA VAL A 10 -7.18 -7.99 4.49
C VAL A 10 -7.73 -9.32 5.00
N GLY A 11 -6.87 -10.22 5.45
CA GLY A 11 -7.20 -11.61 5.78
C GLY A 11 -7.10 -12.56 4.57
N SER A 12 -6.57 -12.09 3.45
CA SER A 12 -6.34 -12.84 2.21
C SER A 12 -4.97 -12.50 1.63
N SER A 13 -4.36 -13.48 0.97
CA SER A 13 -3.15 -13.29 0.15
C SER A 13 -3.46 -13.44 -1.35
N ASP A 14 -4.73 -13.65 -1.70
CA ASP A 14 -5.17 -13.66 -3.09
C ASP A 14 -5.08 -12.24 -3.67
N PRO A 15 -4.43 -12.06 -4.84
CA PRO A 15 -4.17 -10.72 -5.39
C PRO A 15 -5.44 -9.96 -5.77
N ASP A 16 -6.49 -10.65 -6.23
CA ASP A 16 -7.76 -10.03 -6.62
C ASP A 16 -8.54 -9.57 -5.39
N ASP A 17 -8.64 -10.42 -4.35
CA ASP A 17 -9.22 -10.05 -3.06
C ASP A 17 -8.51 -8.85 -2.43
N VAL A 18 -7.17 -8.90 -2.43
CA VAL A 18 -6.34 -7.84 -1.86
C VAL A 18 -6.53 -6.53 -2.63
N ALA A 19 -6.60 -6.57 -3.97
CA ALA A 19 -6.85 -5.38 -4.79
C ALA A 19 -8.22 -4.75 -4.49
N VAL A 20 -9.28 -5.57 -4.41
CA VAL A 20 -10.64 -5.11 -4.10
C VAL A 20 -10.69 -4.50 -2.69
N CYS A 21 -10.18 -5.21 -1.68
CA CYS A 21 -10.18 -4.73 -0.31
C CYS A 21 -9.37 -3.44 -0.15
N LEU A 22 -8.17 -3.36 -0.74
CA LEU A 22 -7.36 -2.16 -0.68
C LEU A 22 -8.01 -0.97 -1.38
N GLY A 23 -8.61 -1.18 -2.54
CA GLY A 23 -9.34 -0.14 -3.26
C GLY A 23 -10.49 0.44 -2.44
N LEU A 24 -11.19 -0.40 -1.67
CA LEU A 24 -12.27 0.02 -0.77
C LEU A 24 -11.75 0.71 0.50
N LEU A 25 -10.68 0.17 1.12
CA LEU A 25 -10.16 0.67 2.39
C LEU A 25 -9.36 1.97 2.25
N LEU A 26 -8.55 2.08 1.20
CA LEU A 26 -7.66 3.22 1.00
C LEU A 26 -8.25 4.28 0.09
N GLY A 27 -9.21 3.92 -0.77
CA GLY A 27 -9.95 4.85 -1.62
C GLY A 27 -9.07 5.64 -2.59
N GLY A 28 -7.92 5.10 -2.97
CA GLY A 28 -6.96 5.78 -3.85
C GLY A 28 -6.00 4.81 -4.52
N SER A 29 -5.03 5.37 -5.24
CA SER A 29 -4.13 4.62 -6.13
C SER A 29 -3.02 3.88 -5.40
N ILE A 30 -2.77 2.64 -5.82
CA ILE A 30 -1.82 1.74 -5.19
C ILE A 30 -0.98 1.05 -6.25
N ILE A 31 0.33 1.15 -6.06
CA ILE A 31 1.33 0.44 -6.84
C ILE A 31 1.79 -0.76 -6.03
N TYR A 32 1.93 -1.91 -6.68
CA TYR A 32 2.54 -3.09 -6.08
C TYR A 32 3.85 -3.42 -6.81
N ASP A 33 4.91 -3.59 -6.02
CA ASP A 33 6.20 -4.02 -6.51
C ASP A 33 6.55 -5.42 -5.98
N ARG A 34 6.60 -6.38 -6.91
CA ARG A 34 7.01 -7.75 -6.61
C ARG A 34 8.53 -7.97 -6.63
N ARG A 35 9.32 -6.98 -7.05
CA ARG A 35 10.78 -7.12 -7.16
C ARG A 35 11.48 -7.07 -5.81
N SER A 36 10.87 -6.38 -4.85
CA SER A 36 11.33 -6.35 -3.46
C SER A 36 11.09 -7.71 -2.78
N VAL A 37 12.02 -8.17 -1.94
CA VAL A 37 11.85 -9.41 -1.15
C VAL A 37 10.58 -9.30 -0.31
N GLY A 38 9.65 -10.23 -0.48
CA GLY A 38 8.34 -10.22 0.19
C GLY A 38 7.27 -9.32 -0.44
N GLY A 39 7.61 -8.54 -1.48
CA GLY A 39 6.69 -7.62 -2.14
C GLY A 39 6.35 -6.37 -1.31
N THR A 40 6.16 -5.24 -1.98
CA THR A 40 5.90 -3.95 -1.33
C THR A 40 4.70 -3.25 -1.97
N TYR A 41 3.74 -2.85 -1.14
CA TYR A 41 2.60 -2.02 -1.55
C TYR A 41 2.91 -0.54 -1.28
N TYR A 42 2.85 0.27 -2.33
CA TYR A 42 3.02 1.73 -2.29
C TYR A 42 1.67 2.40 -2.51
N ALA A 43 1.10 2.94 -1.44
CA ALA A 43 -0.08 3.79 -1.50
C ALA A 43 0.35 5.21 -1.87
N LEU A 44 -0.25 5.79 -2.90
CA LEU A 44 0.06 7.16 -3.31
C LEU A 44 -0.70 8.13 -2.42
N ILE A 45 0.02 9.08 -1.80
CA ILE A 45 -0.56 10.12 -0.95
C ILE A 45 -0.29 11.51 -1.52
N GLN A 46 -1.01 12.52 -1.05
CA GLN A 46 -0.70 13.90 -1.38
C GLN A 46 0.68 14.28 -0.84
N ALA A 47 1.51 14.89 -1.71
CA ALA A 47 2.90 15.20 -1.39
C ALA A 47 3.06 16.11 -0.16
N HIS A 48 2.17 17.09 0.01
CA HIS A 48 2.19 17.98 1.19
C HIS A 48 1.90 17.22 2.50
N THR A 49 1.19 16.11 2.42
CA THR A 49 0.88 15.26 3.57
C THR A 49 2.06 14.37 3.96
N GLY A 50 2.94 14.06 3.01
CA GLY A 50 4.23 13.41 3.28
C GLY A 50 5.22 14.30 4.05
N LEU A 51 5.09 15.63 3.97
CA LEU A 51 5.92 16.58 4.73
C LEU A 51 5.63 16.54 6.24
N VAL A 52 4.42 16.15 6.63
CA VAL A 52 3.98 16.04 8.04
C VAL A 52 3.72 14.57 8.38
N TRP A 53 4.50 13.66 7.80
CA TRP A 53 4.33 12.24 8.04
C TRP A 53 4.73 11.87 9.48
N ALA A 54 3.75 11.93 10.38
CA ALA A 54 3.92 11.65 11.81
C ALA A 54 3.86 10.15 12.15
N TYR A 55 3.92 9.27 11.14
CA TYR A 55 3.65 7.83 11.27
C TYR A 55 4.83 6.97 10.79
N ASP A 56 6.06 7.48 10.94
CA ASP A 56 7.26 6.77 10.51
C ASP A 56 7.42 5.40 11.20
N ASP A 57 6.93 5.29 12.44
CA ASP A 57 6.87 4.03 13.19
C ASP A 57 5.89 3.02 12.59
N ILE A 58 4.92 3.47 11.78
CA ILE A 58 3.83 2.65 11.24
C ILE A 58 4.08 2.30 9.79
N ALA A 59 4.40 3.26 8.94
CA ALA A 59 4.71 3.00 7.54
C ALA A 59 5.72 4.03 7.04
N THR A 60 6.75 3.54 6.35
CA THR A 60 7.76 4.40 5.73
C THR A 60 7.12 5.23 4.61
N CYS A 61 7.18 6.55 4.73
CA CYS A 61 6.81 7.46 3.66
C CYS A 61 8.03 7.71 2.77
N LEU A 62 7.88 7.49 1.46
CA LEU A 62 8.96 7.81 0.52
C LEU A 62 9.05 9.33 0.38
N GLY A 63 10.11 9.90 0.94
CA GLY A 63 10.37 11.34 0.96
C GLY A 63 11.22 11.83 -0.20
N HIS A 64 11.65 13.08 -0.10
CA HIS A 64 12.52 13.72 -1.08
C HIS A 64 13.82 12.92 -1.28
N GLY A 65 14.28 12.79 -2.53
CA GLY A 65 15.48 12.03 -2.87
C GLY A 65 15.27 10.51 -3.02
N THR A 66 14.05 10.00 -2.78
CA THR A 66 13.69 8.62 -3.11
C THR A 66 12.95 8.55 -4.44
N TYR A 67 13.30 7.59 -5.29
CA TYR A 67 12.68 7.39 -6.59
C TYR A 67 11.83 6.11 -6.60
N LEU A 68 10.55 6.25 -6.93
CA LEU A 68 9.65 5.14 -7.18
C LEU A 68 9.32 5.10 -8.67
N GLY A 69 9.54 3.96 -9.31
CA GLY A 69 9.13 3.75 -10.69
C GLY A 69 7.62 3.71 -10.81
N VAL A 70 7.03 4.72 -11.46
CA VAL A 70 5.57 4.76 -11.71
C VAL A 70 5.27 3.94 -12.97
N PRO A 71 4.47 2.87 -12.87
CA PRO A 71 4.12 2.07 -14.03
C PRO A 71 3.21 2.84 -14.98
N ARG A 72 3.24 2.47 -16.27
CA ARG A 72 2.25 2.97 -17.24
C ARG A 72 0.83 2.61 -16.75
N LEU A 73 -0.14 3.48 -16.99
CA LEU A 73 -1.53 3.30 -16.51
C LEU A 73 -2.17 1.98 -16.97
N ASP A 74 -1.78 1.46 -18.14
CA ASP A 74 -2.24 0.18 -18.69
C ASP A 74 -1.62 -1.05 -18.00
N ARG A 75 -0.64 -0.86 -17.11
CA ARG A 75 0.06 -1.96 -16.43
C ARG A 75 -0.57 -2.28 -15.09
N GLN A 76 -1.50 -3.24 -15.11
CA GLN A 76 -2.19 -3.75 -13.92
C GLN A 76 -1.83 -5.20 -13.57
N GLN A 77 -0.88 -5.79 -14.31
CA GLN A 77 -0.44 -7.16 -14.11
C GLN A 77 1.08 -7.27 -14.22
N PRO A 78 1.69 -8.32 -13.62
CA PRO A 78 3.10 -8.65 -13.81
C PRO A 78 3.49 -8.78 -15.29
N PRO A 79 4.77 -8.64 -15.65
CA PRO A 79 5.95 -8.57 -14.78
C PRO A 79 6.30 -7.17 -14.25
N GLY A 80 7.02 -7.13 -13.13
CA GLY A 80 7.58 -5.91 -12.53
C GLY A 80 6.63 -5.17 -11.59
N THR A 81 6.79 -3.86 -11.52
CA THR A 81 5.94 -2.95 -10.74
C THR A 81 4.68 -2.63 -11.56
N TYR A 82 3.51 -2.74 -10.95
CA TYR A 82 2.22 -2.53 -11.64
C TYR A 82 1.20 -1.85 -10.72
N TRP A 83 0.15 -1.29 -11.32
CA TRP A 83 -1.00 -0.75 -10.60
C TRP A 83 -1.85 -1.88 -10.04
N LEU A 84 -1.89 -1.99 -8.72
CA LEU A 84 -2.88 -2.85 -8.07
C LEU A 84 -4.25 -2.18 -8.07
N VAL A 85 -4.26 -0.87 -7.80
CA VAL A 85 -5.43 0.00 -7.92
C VAL A 85 -5.00 1.20 -8.75
N PRO A 86 -5.42 1.30 -10.03
CA PRO A 86 -5.05 2.42 -10.88
C PRO A 86 -5.80 3.70 -10.48
N PRO A 87 -5.21 4.89 -10.72
CA PRO A 87 -5.91 6.15 -10.53
C PRO A 87 -7.12 6.25 -11.46
N ARG A 88 -8.25 6.67 -10.90
CA ARG A 88 -9.50 6.90 -11.65
C ARG A 88 -9.57 8.31 -12.25
N TYR A 89 -8.92 9.26 -11.59
CA TYR A 89 -8.85 10.67 -11.97
C TYR A 89 -7.58 11.30 -11.39
N GLU A 90 -7.26 12.52 -11.83
CA GLU A 90 -6.11 13.25 -11.29
C GLU A 90 -6.30 13.55 -9.81
N GLY A 91 -5.34 13.16 -8.98
CA GLY A 91 -5.42 13.32 -7.53
C GLY A 91 -6.18 12.22 -6.78
N ASP A 92 -6.46 11.07 -7.43
CA ASP A 92 -7.04 9.87 -6.79
C ASP A 92 -6.02 9.20 -5.84
N LEU A 93 -5.83 9.83 -4.69
CA LEU A 93 -4.76 9.55 -3.72
C LEU A 93 -5.34 9.00 -2.42
N CYS A 94 -4.59 8.09 -1.80
CA CYS A 94 -4.91 7.53 -0.50
C CYS A 94 -4.78 8.59 0.61
N THR A 95 -5.63 8.48 1.63
CA THR A 95 -5.47 9.30 2.83
C THR A 95 -4.50 8.63 3.81
N PRO A 96 -3.62 9.39 4.50
CA PRO A 96 -2.74 8.82 5.53
C PRO A 96 -3.51 8.07 6.62
N ARG A 97 -4.67 8.59 7.02
CA ARG A 97 -5.50 7.98 8.06
C ARG A 97 -5.92 6.56 7.69
N SER A 98 -6.33 6.34 6.43
CA SER A 98 -6.68 5.00 5.94
C SER A 98 -5.47 4.06 5.90
N ILE A 99 -4.31 4.57 5.48
CA ILE A 99 -3.05 3.81 5.44
C ILE A 99 -2.66 3.37 6.85
N THR A 100 -2.64 4.31 7.80
CA THR A 100 -2.31 4.05 9.20
C THR A 100 -3.26 3.02 9.82
N ALA A 101 -4.56 3.14 9.57
CA ALA A 101 -5.56 2.19 10.08
C ALA A 101 -5.33 0.78 9.51
N LEU A 102 -5.03 0.66 8.21
CA LEU A 102 -4.74 -0.60 7.55
C LEU A 102 -3.51 -1.28 8.16
N VAL A 103 -2.39 -0.55 8.27
CA VAL A 103 -1.13 -1.12 8.77
C VAL A 103 -1.24 -1.50 10.24
N LYS A 104 -1.86 -0.66 11.09
CA LYS A 104 -2.14 -1.01 12.49
C LYS A 104 -2.95 -2.29 12.58
N ARG A 105 -4.01 -2.43 11.79
CA ARG A 105 -4.84 -3.65 11.74
C ARG A 105 -4.03 -4.87 11.34
N GLY A 106 -3.15 -4.75 10.35
CA GLY A 106 -2.26 -5.81 9.89
C GLY A 106 -1.33 -6.28 10.99
N ARG A 107 -0.61 -5.35 11.62
CA ARG A 107 0.31 -5.63 12.73
C ARG A 107 -0.39 -6.28 13.92
N SER A 108 -1.56 -5.79 14.33
CA SER A 108 -2.33 -6.40 15.42
C SER A 108 -2.72 -7.85 15.12
N ARG A 109 -3.07 -8.16 13.87
CA ARG A 109 -3.41 -9.54 13.46
C ARG A 109 -2.18 -10.44 13.36
N LEU A 110 -1.02 -9.90 12.97
CA LEU A 110 0.24 -10.65 12.98
C LEU A 110 0.67 -10.99 14.41
N ALA A 111 0.62 -10.02 15.32
CA ALA A 111 0.92 -10.24 16.74
C ALA A 111 0.04 -11.34 17.35
N ALA A 112 -1.27 -11.28 17.11
CA ALA A 112 -2.22 -12.30 17.60
C ALA A 112 -1.99 -13.70 16.99
N ARG A 113 -1.29 -13.83 15.86
CA ARG A 113 -0.94 -15.11 15.25
C ARG A 113 0.37 -15.69 15.79
N SER A 114 1.27 -14.85 16.25
CA SER A 114 2.56 -15.26 16.83
C SER A 114 2.44 -15.69 18.30
N GLU A 115 1.33 -15.38 18.95
CA GLU A 115 1.01 -15.78 20.33
C GLU A 115 0.32 -17.15 20.43
N VAL A 116 0.17 -17.89 19.31
CA VAL A 116 -0.51 -19.19 19.21
C VAL A 116 0.47 -20.32 18.91
#